data_AF-A0A436RT56-F1
#
_entry.id   AF-A0A436RT56-F1
#
_cell.length_a   1.000
_cell.length_b   1.000
_cell.length_c   1.000
_cell.angle_alpha   90.00
_cell.angle_beta   90.00
_cell.angle_gamma   90.00
#
_symmetry.space_group_name_H-M   'P 1'
#
loop_
_entity.id
_entity.type
_entity.pdbx_description
1 polymer ?
#
loop_
_entity_poly.entity_id
_entity_poly.type
_entity_poly.pdbx_seq_one_letter_code
_entity_poly.pdbx_strand_id
1 'polypeptide(L)'
;MTEIRHIVFDIGKVLVHYDPDIPFSRLIPDAGERKWFFDNVCTSAWNLEQDRGRTWEEAEALLIAEHPDHAENIRNFRRYWHEMAPHAYEDSVALLEGLIEDGHDVTLLTNWASDTFREARARFPFLEKPRGVTVSGDIGLIKPDRAIYDHHVVSFELDPSASLFIDDSQKNVDGAKAAGWQALLFTDAPTLKADLERLGIVA
;
A
#
# COMPACT_ATOMS: atom_id res chain seq x y z
N MET A 1 8.67 12.64 23.70
CA MET A 1 7.81 12.03 22.65
C MET A 1 6.67 11.34 23.35
N THR A 2 5.47 11.36 22.76
CA THR A 2 4.32 10.61 23.30
C THR A 2 4.63 9.12 23.19
N GLU A 3 4.21 8.33 24.19
CA GLU A 3 4.29 6.87 24.16
C GLU A 3 3.60 6.31 22.91
N ILE A 4 4.18 5.28 22.28
CA ILE A 4 3.59 4.59 21.14
C ILE A 4 2.81 3.39 21.66
N ARG A 5 1.50 3.36 21.38
CA ARG A 5 0.58 2.30 21.79
C ARG A 5 0.05 1.50 20.61
N HIS A 6 0.04 2.11 19.42
CA HIS A 6 -0.47 1.52 18.19
C HIS A 6 0.57 1.65 17.09
N ILE A 7 0.79 0.57 16.35
CA ILE A 7 1.70 0.53 15.20
C ILE A 7 0.86 0.23 13.96
N VAL A 8 1.00 1.07 12.93
CA VAL A 8 0.24 0.99 11.70
C VAL A 8 1.23 0.84 10.53
N PHE A 9 1.11 -0.25 9.78
CA PHE A 9 1.94 -0.48 8.59
C PHE A 9 1.17 -0.17 7.31
N ASP A 10 1.84 0.51 6.37
CA ASP A 10 1.49 0.34 4.96
C ASP A 10 1.88 -1.05 4.47
N ILE A 11 1.34 -1.44 3.32
CA ILE A 11 1.56 -2.78 2.74
C ILE A 11 2.41 -2.70 1.48
N GLY A 12 2.05 -1.86 0.50
CA GLY A 12 2.79 -1.76 -0.75
C GLY A 12 4.20 -1.22 -0.51
N LYS A 13 5.22 -1.90 -1.04
CA LYS A 13 6.65 -1.55 -0.88
C LYS A 13 7.18 -1.52 0.56
N VAL A 14 6.34 -1.79 1.57
CA VAL A 14 6.73 -2.02 2.96
C VAL A 14 6.71 -3.50 3.31
N LEU A 15 5.58 -4.19 3.06
CA LEU A 15 5.40 -5.61 3.36
C LEU A 15 5.34 -6.48 2.09
N VAL A 16 4.77 -5.95 1.01
CA VAL A 16 4.58 -6.65 -0.27
C VAL A 16 5.18 -5.83 -1.39
N HIS A 17 5.99 -6.46 -2.25
CA HIS A 17 6.54 -5.78 -3.41
C HIS A 17 5.44 -5.35 -4.38
N TYR A 18 5.65 -4.24 -5.09
CA TYR A 18 4.77 -3.80 -6.16
C TYR A 18 5.56 -3.12 -7.27
N ASP A 19 5.52 -3.71 -8.46
CA ASP A 19 6.17 -3.19 -9.66
C ASP A 19 5.43 -3.59 -10.95
N PRO A 20 4.72 -2.64 -11.60
CA PRO A 20 4.06 -2.87 -12.89
C PRO A 20 5.02 -3.25 -14.03
N ASP A 21 6.31 -2.86 -13.96
CA ASP A 21 7.28 -3.19 -15.00
C ASP A 21 7.53 -4.70 -15.10
N ILE A 22 7.29 -5.49 -14.06
CA ILE A 22 7.57 -6.94 -14.04
C ILE A 22 6.83 -7.66 -15.18
N PRO A 23 5.48 -7.72 -15.24
CA PRO A 23 4.80 -8.35 -16.35
C PRO A 23 4.97 -7.56 -17.65
N PHE A 24 5.00 -6.22 -17.58
CA PHE A 24 5.04 -5.39 -18.78
C PHE A 24 6.37 -5.42 -19.50
N SER A 25 7.48 -5.78 -18.85
CA SER A 25 8.76 -6.00 -19.52
C SER A 25 8.69 -7.10 -20.59
N ARG A 26 7.79 -8.09 -20.42
CA ARG A 26 7.51 -9.12 -21.41
C ARG A 26 6.41 -8.71 -22.40
N LEU A 27 5.41 -7.95 -21.95
CA LEU A 27 4.25 -7.56 -22.78
C LEU A 27 4.57 -6.39 -23.73
N ILE A 28 5.41 -5.46 -23.28
CA ILE A 28 5.95 -4.33 -24.04
C ILE A 28 7.48 -4.36 -23.87
N PRO A 29 8.21 -5.16 -24.68
CA PRO A 29 9.64 -5.36 -24.49
C PRO A 29 10.49 -4.10 -24.64
N ASP A 30 10.11 -3.20 -25.56
CA ASP A 30 10.80 -1.93 -25.72
C ASP A 30 10.60 -1.05 -24.48
N ALA A 31 11.71 -0.66 -23.84
CA ALA A 31 11.66 0.10 -22.60
C ALA A 31 11.14 1.53 -22.80
N GLY A 32 11.35 2.13 -23.98
CA GLY A 32 10.85 3.46 -24.31
C GLY A 32 9.34 3.46 -24.50
N GLU A 33 8.82 2.49 -25.27
CA GLU A 33 7.38 2.30 -25.46
C GLU A 33 6.68 1.95 -24.15
N ARG A 34 7.28 1.07 -23.33
CA ARG A 34 6.71 0.71 -22.02
C ARG A 34 6.67 1.90 -21.07
N LYS A 35 7.76 2.68 -21.01
CA LYS A 35 7.77 3.92 -20.24
C LYS A 35 6.70 4.88 -20.74
N TRP A 36 6.59 5.08 -22.05
CA TRP A 36 5.56 5.93 -22.64
C TRP A 36 4.14 5.44 -22.28
N PHE A 37 3.91 4.12 -22.28
CA PHE A 37 2.62 3.52 -21.90
C PHE A 37 2.24 3.84 -20.45
N PHE A 38 3.18 3.72 -19.50
CA PHE A 38 2.93 4.10 -18.10
C PHE A 38 2.90 5.61 -17.87
N ASP A 39 3.51 6.41 -18.73
CA ASP A 39 3.44 7.87 -18.63
C ASP A 39 2.15 8.45 -19.23
N ASN A 40 1.53 7.78 -20.22
CA ASN A 40 0.45 8.35 -21.04
C ASN A 40 -0.86 7.54 -21.05
N VAL A 41 -0.84 6.24 -20.74
CA VAL A 41 -2.02 5.36 -20.82
C VAL A 41 -2.37 4.85 -19.42
N CYS A 42 -1.72 3.80 -18.93
CA CYS A 42 -1.95 3.28 -17.57
C CYS A 42 -1.09 4.03 -16.55
N THR A 43 -1.39 5.32 -16.36
CA THR A 43 -0.62 6.20 -15.48
C THR A 43 -0.79 5.88 -14.00
N SER A 44 0.17 6.28 -13.18
CA SER A 44 0.03 6.17 -11.71
C SER A 44 -1.19 6.93 -11.18
N ALA A 45 -1.55 8.06 -11.79
CA ALA A 45 -2.75 8.82 -11.44
C ALA A 45 -4.03 8.06 -11.81
N TRP A 46 -4.04 7.37 -12.96
CA TRP A 46 -5.13 6.48 -13.31
C TRP A 46 -5.24 5.31 -12.32
N ASN A 47 -4.12 4.61 -12.02
CA ASN A 47 -4.11 3.48 -11.10
C ASN A 47 -4.62 3.85 -9.69
N LEU A 48 -4.27 5.05 -9.20
CA LEU A 48 -4.70 5.54 -7.90
C LEU A 48 -6.23 5.63 -7.77
N GLU A 49 -6.97 5.78 -8.87
CA GLU A 49 -8.43 5.82 -8.82
C GLU A 49 -9.04 4.44 -8.57
N GLN A 50 -8.36 3.33 -8.90
CA GLN A 50 -8.76 1.99 -8.45
C GLN A 50 -8.61 1.87 -6.94
N ASP A 51 -7.52 2.41 -6.41
CA ASP A 51 -7.29 2.50 -4.97
C ASP A 51 -8.32 3.43 -4.30
N ARG A 52 -8.93 4.36 -5.05
CA ARG A 52 -10.07 5.19 -4.61
C ARG A 52 -11.45 4.53 -4.84
N GLY A 53 -11.48 3.26 -5.26
CA GLY A 53 -12.70 2.48 -5.38
C GLY A 53 -13.34 2.46 -6.79
N ARG A 54 -12.70 3.01 -7.81
CA ARG A 54 -13.14 2.82 -9.21
C ARG A 54 -12.98 1.36 -9.62
N THR A 55 -14.00 0.79 -10.24
CA THR A 55 -13.95 -0.61 -10.70
C THR A 55 -12.99 -0.78 -11.87
N TRP A 56 -12.42 -1.99 -12.04
CA TRP A 56 -11.57 -2.28 -13.20
C TRP A 56 -12.32 -2.24 -14.52
N GLU A 57 -13.60 -2.61 -14.52
CA GLU A 57 -14.48 -2.53 -15.70
C GLU A 57 -14.58 -1.08 -16.19
N GLU A 58 -14.82 -0.12 -15.29
CA GLU A 58 -14.82 1.31 -15.61
C GLU A 58 -13.42 1.81 -16.00
N ALA A 59 -12.37 1.34 -15.31
CA ALA A 59 -10.98 1.72 -15.55
C ALA A 59 -10.54 1.39 -16.98
N GLU A 60 -10.81 0.15 -17.40
CA GLU A 60 -10.50 -0.38 -18.71
C GLU A 60 -11.33 0.33 -19.78
N ALA A 61 -12.64 0.46 -19.58
CA ALA A 61 -13.52 1.11 -20.54
C ALA A 61 -13.10 2.55 -20.84
N LEU A 62 -12.69 3.32 -19.81
CA LEU A 62 -12.22 4.69 -19.96
C LEU A 62 -10.98 4.77 -20.84
N LEU A 63 -9.91 4.03 -20.52
CA LEU A 63 -8.68 4.10 -21.30
C LEU A 63 -8.80 3.44 -22.67
N ILE A 64 -9.63 2.40 -22.83
CA ILE A 64 -9.84 1.76 -24.14
C ILE A 64 -10.55 2.71 -25.10
N ALA A 65 -11.46 3.56 -24.61
CA ALA A 65 -12.12 4.56 -25.44
C ALA A 65 -11.14 5.63 -25.94
N GLU A 66 -10.15 6.01 -25.13
CA GLU A 66 -9.14 7.02 -25.47
C GLU A 66 -7.94 6.44 -26.25
N HIS A 67 -7.58 5.20 -25.97
CA HIS A 67 -6.40 4.50 -26.48
C HIS A 67 -6.75 3.10 -27.02
N PRO A 68 -7.60 3.00 -28.06
CA PRO A 68 -8.10 1.71 -28.56
C PRO A 68 -6.98 0.78 -29.05
N ASP A 69 -5.89 1.33 -29.60
CA ASP A 69 -4.73 0.56 -30.06
C ASP A 69 -3.95 -0.11 -28.91
N HIS A 70 -4.16 0.32 -27.67
CA HIS A 70 -3.53 -0.24 -26.48
C HIS A 70 -4.49 -1.12 -25.65
N ALA A 71 -5.66 -1.45 -26.17
CA ALA A 71 -6.73 -2.10 -25.40
C ALA A 71 -6.30 -3.40 -24.71
N GLU A 72 -5.48 -4.23 -25.36
CA GLU A 72 -4.99 -5.47 -24.74
C GLU A 72 -4.03 -5.20 -23.58
N ASN A 73 -3.14 -4.21 -23.71
CA ASN A 73 -2.22 -3.84 -22.64
C ASN A 73 -2.93 -3.16 -21.47
N ILE A 74 -4.02 -2.42 -21.72
CA ILE A 74 -4.89 -1.88 -20.67
C ILE A 74 -5.52 -3.02 -19.85
N ARG A 75 -6.13 -4.01 -20.51
CA ARG A 75 -6.69 -5.20 -19.84
C ARG A 75 -5.63 -6.03 -19.12
N ASN A 76 -4.42 -6.10 -19.69
CA ASN A 76 -3.31 -6.82 -19.10
C ASN A 76 -2.86 -6.22 -17.76
N PHE A 77 -3.09 -4.93 -17.52
CA PHE A 77 -2.76 -4.30 -16.25
C PHE A 77 -3.50 -4.99 -15.08
N ARG A 78 -4.81 -5.22 -15.23
CA ARG A 78 -5.59 -5.98 -14.25
C ARG A 78 -5.28 -7.48 -14.30
N ARG A 79 -5.22 -8.06 -15.50
CA ARG A 79 -5.04 -9.51 -15.69
C ARG A 79 -3.75 -10.03 -15.03
N TYR A 80 -2.66 -9.26 -15.14
CA TYR A 80 -1.35 -9.64 -14.63
C TYR A 80 -0.96 -8.90 -13.35
N TRP A 81 -1.92 -8.28 -12.65
CA TRP A 81 -1.68 -7.60 -11.39
C TRP A 81 -0.93 -8.49 -10.37
N HIS A 82 -1.23 -9.78 -10.32
CA HIS A 82 -0.58 -10.72 -9.40
C HIS A 82 0.94 -10.86 -9.65
N GLU A 83 1.39 -10.69 -10.90
CA GLU A 83 2.83 -10.66 -11.24
C GLU A 83 3.49 -9.34 -10.79
N MET A 84 2.72 -8.25 -10.69
CA MET A 84 3.22 -6.96 -10.17
C MET A 84 3.48 -7.02 -8.67
N ALA A 85 2.76 -7.86 -7.95
CA ALA A 85 2.97 -8.13 -6.52
C ALA A 85 3.51 -9.56 -6.30
N PRO A 86 4.76 -9.85 -6.67
CA PRO A 86 5.26 -11.22 -6.76
C PRO A 86 5.60 -11.86 -5.41
N HIS A 87 6.06 -11.08 -4.43
CA HIS A 87 6.58 -11.59 -3.16
C HIS A 87 6.37 -10.60 -2.00
N ALA A 88 6.48 -11.12 -0.79
CA ALA A 88 6.57 -10.34 0.43
C ALA A 88 8.04 -10.05 0.78
N TYR A 89 8.29 -8.95 1.49
CA TYR A 89 9.60 -8.67 2.06
C TYR A 89 9.74 -9.43 3.38
N GLU A 90 10.32 -10.62 3.34
CA GLU A 90 10.40 -11.54 4.49
C GLU A 90 10.96 -10.85 5.76
N ASP A 91 11.99 -10.01 5.65
CA ASP A 91 12.55 -9.30 6.81
C ASP A 91 11.56 -8.26 7.39
N SER A 92 10.73 -7.63 6.55
CA SER A 92 9.71 -6.68 7.01
C SER A 92 8.50 -7.39 7.61
N VAL A 93 8.13 -8.53 7.04
CA VAL A 93 7.11 -9.42 7.60
C VAL A 93 7.56 -9.97 8.95
N ALA A 94 8.83 -10.34 9.11
CA ALA A 94 9.38 -10.78 10.39
C ALA A 94 9.28 -9.70 11.48
N LEU A 95 9.52 -8.43 11.14
CA LEU A 95 9.32 -7.31 12.08
C LEU A 95 7.84 -7.13 12.46
N LEU A 96 6.95 -7.17 11.46
CA LEU A 96 5.50 -7.09 11.70
C LEU A 96 5.03 -8.20 12.66
N GLU A 97 5.45 -9.43 12.39
CA GLU A 97 5.07 -10.61 13.17
C GLU A 97 5.69 -10.60 14.57
N GLY A 98 6.96 -10.22 14.69
CA GLY A 98 7.63 -10.06 15.99
C GLY A 98 6.93 -9.04 16.89
N LEU A 99 6.53 -7.89 16.33
CA LEU A 99 5.76 -6.88 17.07
C LEU A 99 4.43 -7.44 17.58
N ILE A 100 3.72 -8.23 16.76
CA ILE A 100 2.46 -8.88 17.16
C ILE A 100 2.71 -9.91 18.26
N GLU A 101 3.75 -10.74 18.13
CA GLU A 101 4.11 -11.78 19.11
C GLU A 101 4.52 -11.19 20.45
N ASP A 102 5.19 -10.03 20.45
CA ASP A 102 5.55 -9.27 21.65
C ASP A 102 4.36 -8.51 22.27
N GLY A 103 3.18 -8.60 21.66
CA GLY A 103 1.92 -8.08 22.20
C GLY A 103 1.63 -6.62 21.84
N HIS A 104 2.33 -6.04 20.87
CA HIS A 104 1.99 -4.70 20.36
C HIS A 104 0.67 -4.71 19.59
N ASP A 105 -0.07 -3.60 19.67
CA ASP A 105 -1.25 -3.41 18.83
C ASP A 105 -0.83 -3.00 17.41
N VAL A 106 -1.03 -3.91 16.46
CA VAL A 106 -0.64 -3.74 15.06
C VAL A 106 -1.86 -3.78 14.14
N THR A 107 -1.97 -2.77 13.27
CA THR A 107 -3.00 -2.67 12.22
C THR A 107 -2.37 -2.27 10.88
N LEU A 108 -3.13 -2.38 9.79
CA LEU A 108 -2.67 -2.05 8.43
C LEU A 108 -3.49 -0.90 7.82
N LEU A 109 -2.84 -0.01 7.08
CA LEU A 109 -3.49 1.09 6.35
C LEU A 109 -2.88 1.24 4.95
N THR A 110 -3.66 0.90 3.91
CA THR A 110 -3.13 0.82 2.54
C THR A 110 -3.96 1.58 1.50
N ASN A 111 -3.28 2.17 0.52
CA ASN A 111 -3.90 2.54 -0.74
C ASN A 111 -3.86 1.31 -1.65
N TRP A 112 -4.99 0.62 -1.80
CA TRP A 112 -5.09 -0.61 -2.58
C TRP A 112 -6.51 -0.81 -3.10
N ALA A 113 -6.64 -1.19 -4.37
CA ALA A 113 -7.90 -1.59 -4.96
C ALA A 113 -8.53 -2.79 -4.23
N SER A 114 -9.85 -2.70 -4.01
CA SER A 114 -10.62 -3.64 -3.19
C SER A 114 -10.49 -5.10 -3.63
N ASP A 115 -10.62 -5.37 -4.93
CA ASP A 115 -10.64 -6.73 -5.48
C ASP A 115 -9.25 -7.38 -5.46
N THR A 116 -8.22 -6.64 -5.88
CA THR A 116 -6.85 -7.14 -5.89
C THR A 116 -6.28 -7.28 -4.48
N PHE A 117 -6.74 -6.48 -3.51
CA PHE A 117 -6.39 -6.71 -2.11
C PHE A 117 -6.95 -8.06 -1.58
N ARG A 118 -8.17 -8.46 -1.98
CA ARG A 118 -8.70 -9.79 -1.63
C ARG A 118 -7.87 -10.91 -2.24
N GLU A 119 -7.39 -10.74 -3.48
CA GLU A 119 -6.44 -11.66 -4.10
C GLU A 119 -5.09 -11.69 -3.35
N ALA A 120 -4.59 -10.53 -2.90
CA ALA A 120 -3.36 -10.42 -2.11
C ALA A 120 -3.48 -11.21 -0.79
N ARG A 121 -4.60 -11.07 -0.06
CA ARG A 121 -4.86 -11.79 1.20
C ARG A 121 -4.81 -13.31 1.02
N ALA A 122 -5.34 -13.83 -0.09
CA ALA A 122 -5.28 -15.26 -0.38
C ALA A 122 -3.84 -15.76 -0.66
N ARG A 123 -2.96 -14.87 -1.16
CA ARG A 123 -1.57 -15.18 -1.52
C ARG A 123 -0.58 -14.94 -0.37
N PHE A 124 -0.89 -14.00 0.51
CA PHE A 124 -0.04 -13.53 1.60
C PHE A 124 -0.78 -13.66 2.94
N PRO A 125 -0.79 -14.86 3.56
CA PRO A 125 -1.58 -15.11 4.76
C PRO A 125 -1.23 -14.24 5.98
N PHE A 126 -0.01 -13.67 6.03
CA PHE A 126 0.37 -12.76 7.12
C PHE A 126 -0.48 -11.48 7.17
N LEU A 127 -1.14 -11.10 6.06
CA LEU A 127 -2.06 -9.96 6.03
C LEU A 127 -3.30 -10.14 6.94
N GLU A 128 -3.54 -11.36 7.42
CA GLU A 128 -4.60 -11.69 8.40
C GLU A 128 -4.14 -11.60 9.86
N LYS A 129 -2.83 -11.48 10.12
CA LYS A 129 -2.27 -11.51 11.48
C LYS A 129 -2.53 -10.23 12.28
N PRO A 130 -2.41 -9.01 11.70
CA PRO A 130 -2.72 -7.78 12.41
C PRO A 130 -4.18 -7.73 12.86
N ARG A 131 -4.48 -6.91 13.88
CA ARG A 131 -5.84 -6.77 14.45
C ARG A 131 -6.89 -6.37 13.40
N GLY A 132 -6.47 -5.68 12.34
CA GLY A 132 -7.27 -5.44 11.17
C GLY A 132 -6.59 -4.52 10.16
N VAL A 133 -7.31 -4.21 9.08
CA VAL A 133 -6.82 -3.42 7.95
C VAL A 133 -7.87 -2.41 7.50
N THR A 134 -7.42 -1.20 7.16
CA THR A 134 -8.17 -0.26 6.32
C THR A 134 -7.63 -0.31 4.91
N VAL A 135 -8.51 -0.63 3.96
CA VAL A 135 -8.22 -0.71 2.52
C VAL A 135 -8.91 0.45 1.84
N SER A 136 -8.15 1.34 1.21
CA SER A 136 -8.70 2.55 0.58
C SER A 136 -9.81 2.23 -0.43
N GLY A 137 -9.63 1.18 -1.24
CA GLY A 137 -10.59 0.79 -2.27
C GLY A 137 -11.93 0.31 -1.72
N ASP A 138 -11.97 -0.13 -0.46
CA ASP A 138 -13.22 -0.53 0.21
C ASP A 138 -14.00 0.69 0.74
N ILE A 139 -13.33 1.79 1.08
CA ILE A 139 -13.93 2.95 1.75
C ILE A 139 -13.93 4.23 0.91
N GLY A 140 -13.27 4.24 -0.25
CA GLY A 140 -13.19 5.39 -1.15
C GLY A 140 -12.35 6.57 -0.64
N LEU A 141 -11.54 6.36 0.41
CA LEU A 141 -10.64 7.35 1.00
C LEU A 141 -9.20 6.90 0.77
N ILE A 142 -8.28 7.81 0.42
CA ILE A 142 -6.88 7.48 0.14
C ILE A 142 -5.92 8.28 1.01
N LYS A 143 -4.73 7.75 1.26
CA LYS A 143 -3.57 8.51 1.72
C LYS A 143 -3.09 9.43 0.57
N PRO A 144 -2.61 10.66 0.86
CA PRO A 144 -2.39 11.25 2.18
C PRO A 144 -3.56 12.13 2.68
N ASP A 145 -4.79 11.91 2.20
CA ASP A 145 -5.93 12.75 2.62
C ASP A 145 -6.25 12.48 4.08
N ARG A 146 -6.38 13.55 4.89
CA ARG A 146 -6.62 13.46 6.35
C ARG A 146 -7.76 12.49 6.72
N ALA A 147 -8.80 12.45 5.89
CA ALA A 147 -10.00 11.64 6.13
C ALA A 147 -9.71 10.14 6.30
N ILE A 148 -8.70 9.58 5.62
CA ILE A 148 -8.40 8.15 5.75
C ILE A 148 -7.77 7.83 7.12
N TYR A 149 -6.93 8.72 7.63
CA TYR A 149 -6.33 8.58 8.96
C TYR A 149 -7.39 8.75 10.04
N ASP A 150 -8.26 9.76 9.92
CA ASP A 150 -9.36 9.97 10.85
C ASP A 150 -10.32 8.75 10.85
N HIS A 151 -10.58 8.16 9.68
CA HIS A 151 -11.35 6.91 9.56
C HIS A 151 -10.66 5.75 10.29
N HIS A 152 -9.35 5.55 10.04
CA HIS A 152 -8.60 4.45 10.66
C HIS A 152 -8.58 4.54 12.19
N VAL A 153 -8.43 5.76 12.72
CA VAL A 153 -8.51 6.06 14.16
C VAL A 153 -9.86 5.62 14.73
N VAL A 154 -10.97 5.98 14.08
CA VAL A 154 -12.31 5.61 14.55
C VAL A 154 -12.54 4.10 14.45
N SER A 155 -12.15 3.48 13.35
CA SER A 155 -12.39 2.06 13.08
C SER A 155 -11.64 1.13 14.04
N PHE A 156 -10.49 1.57 14.54
CA PHE A 156 -9.62 0.77 15.42
C PHE A 156 -9.45 1.34 16.83
N GLU A 157 -10.19 2.40 17.17
CA GLU A 157 -10.16 3.05 18.49
C GLU A 157 -8.76 3.54 18.89
N LEU A 158 -8.02 4.10 17.93
CA LEU A 158 -6.64 4.54 18.15
C LEU A 158 -6.59 5.91 18.83
N ASP A 159 -5.53 6.16 19.61
CA ASP A 159 -5.11 7.53 19.93
C ASP A 159 -4.13 8.01 18.84
N PRO A 160 -4.47 9.05 18.05
CA PRO A 160 -3.59 9.57 17.00
C PRO A 160 -2.17 9.86 17.51
N SER A 161 -2.06 10.52 18.67
CA SER A 161 -0.76 10.96 19.21
C SER A 161 0.11 9.80 19.70
N ALA A 162 -0.51 8.64 19.97
CA ALA A 162 0.16 7.40 20.37
C ALA A 162 0.22 6.37 19.22
N SER A 163 -0.11 6.77 17.99
CA SER A 163 -0.05 5.92 16.80
C SER A 163 1.21 6.19 15.99
N LEU A 164 1.97 5.14 15.68
CA LEU A 164 3.14 5.18 14.80
C LEU A 164 2.78 4.60 13.44
N PHE A 165 2.83 5.41 12.39
CA PHE A 165 2.63 4.97 11.01
C PHE A 165 3.95 4.75 10.26
N ILE A 166 4.05 3.63 9.55
CA ILE A 166 5.24 3.23 8.77
C ILE A 166 4.83 3.12 7.30
N ASP A 167 5.39 3.96 6.44
CA ASP A 167 5.01 4.06 5.02
C ASP A 167 6.22 4.47 4.17
N ASP A 168 6.32 3.97 2.94
CA ASP A 168 7.45 4.24 2.02
C ASP A 168 7.32 5.60 1.29
N SER A 169 6.15 6.23 1.36
CA SER A 169 5.86 7.51 0.71
C SER A 169 5.95 8.67 1.70
N GLN A 170 6.90 9.59 1.45
CA GLN A 170 7.04 10.82 2.24
C GLN A 170 5.73 11.63 2.33
N LYS A 171 4.92 11.64 1.25
CA LYS A 171 3.62 12.33 1.25
C LYS A 171 2.66 11.73 2.27
N ASN A 172 2.64 10.41 2.40
CA ASN A 172 1.79 9.71 3.36
C ASN A 172 2.29 9.89 4.80
N VAL A 173 3.62 9.90 4.99
CA VAL A 173 4.25 10.22 6.28
C VAL A 173 3.87 11.63 6.72
N ASP A 174 3.95 12.61 5.83
CA ASP A 174 3.59 13.99 6.12
C ASP A 174 2.08 14.14 6.37
N GLY A 175 1.24 13.42 5.62
CA GLY A 175 -0.20 13.35 5.82
C GLY A 175 -0.58 12.82 7.21
N ALA A 176 0.04 11.71 7.64
CA ALA A 176 -0.17 11.14 8.97
C ALA A 176 0.26 12.11 10.09
N LYS A 177 1.43 12.75 9.93
CA LYS A 177 1.90 13.78 10.87
C LYS A 177 0.94 14.97 10.95
N ALA A 178 0.42 15.43 9.82
CA ALA A 178 -0.57 16.51 9.77
C ALA A 178 -1.92 16.10 10.40
N ALA A 179 -2.26 14.81 10.39
CA ALA A 179 -3.40 14.23 11.10
C ALA A 179 -3.15 14.03 12.60
N GLY A 180 -1.95 14.34 13.11
CA GLY A 180 -1.59 14.27 14.53
C GLY A 180 -0.93 12.94 14.95
N TRP A 181 -0.51 12.12 13.99
CA TRP A 181 0.16 10.85 14.26
C TRP A 181 1.67 11.00 14.36
N GLN A 182 2.33 10.01 14.95
CA GLN A 182 3.76 9.78 14.75
C GLN A 182 3.93 8.98 13.46
N ALA A 183 4.99 9.25 12.69
CA ALA A 183 5.24 8.51 11.45
C ALA A 183 6.71 8.45 11.07
N LEU A 184 7.12 7.31 10.50
CA LEU A 184 8.45 7.01 9.97
C LEU A 184 8.36 6.76 8.46
N LEU A 185 9.34 7.29 7.73
CA LEU A 185 9.55 6.91 6.34
C LEU A 185 10.25 5.56 6.32
N PHE A 186 9.59 4.56 5.75
CA PHE A 186 10.18 3.25 5.55
C PHE A 186 11.17 3.29 4.36
N THR A 187 12.37 2.77 4.58
CA THR A 187 13.38 2.60 3.52
C THR A 187 13.75 1.14 3.35
N ASP A 188 13.99 0.44 4.47
CA ASP A 188 14.30 -0.98 4.55
C ASP A 188 14.07 -1.49 5.98
N ALA A 189 14.02 -2.82 6.14
CA ALA A 189 13.78 -3.47 7.42
C ALA A 189 14.88 -3.18 8.47
N PRO A 190 16.20 -3.21 8.15
CA PRO A 190 17.23 -2.85 9.13
C PRO A 190 17.10 -1.44 9.68
N THR A 191 16.75 -0.47 8.83
CA THR A 191 16.54 0.92 9.23
C THR A 191 15.30 1.05 10.09
N LEU A 192 14.18 0.42 9.69
CA LEU A 192 12.96 0.38 10.50
C LEU A 192 13.22 -0.20 11.88
N LYS A 193 13.95 -1.33 11.96
CA LYS A 193 14.31 -1.95 13.24
C LYS A 193 15.08 -0.97 14.13
N ALA A 194 16.10 -0.32 13.60
CA ALA A 194 16.89 0.66 14.35
C ALA A 194 16.05 1.89 14.78
N ASP A 195 15.08 2.30 13.97
CA ASP A 195 14.15 3.38 14.31
C ASP A 195 13.21 2.96 15.45
N LEU A 196 12.62 1.76 15.39
CA LEU A 196 11.79 1.19 16.46
C LEU A 196 12.56 1.10 17.78
N GLU A 197 13.81 0.61 17.75
CA GLU A 197 14.66 0.53 18.94
C GLU A 197 14.91 1.90 19.58
N ARG A 198 15.12 2.96 18.76
CA ARG A 198 15.27 4.33 19.27
C ARG A 198 13.99 4.88 19.90
N LEU A 199 12.84 4.32 19.53
CA LEU A 199 11.54 4.63 20.12
C LEU A 199 11.24 3.77 21.36
N GLY A 200 12.12 2.85 21.74
CA GLY A 200 11.94 1.93 22.86
C GLY A 200 11.04 0.74 22.53
N ILE A 201 10.82 0.45 21.24
CA ILE A 201 10.06 -0.70 20.75
C ILE A 201 11.05 -1.76 20.30
N VAL A 202 10.93 -2.98 20.84
CA VAL A 202 11.76 -4.12 20.46
C VAL A 202 10.96 -4.96 19.47
N ALA A 203 11.60 -5.35 18.36
CA ALA A 203 11.03 -6.13 17.27
C ALA A 203 12.07 -7.13 16.73
#